data_AF-X0XDB4-F1
#
_entry.id   AF-X0XDB4-F1
#
_cell.length_a   1.000
_cell.length_b   1.000
_cell.length_c   1.000
_cell.angle_alpha   90.00
_cell.angle_beta   90.00
_cell.angle_gamma   90.00
#
_symmetry.space_group_name_H-M   'P 1'
#
loop_
_entity.id
_entity.type
_entity.pdbx_description
1 polymer ?
#
loop_
_entity_poly.entity_id
_entity_poly.type
_entity_poly.pdbx_seq_one_letter_code
_entity_poly.pdbx_strand_id
1 'polypeptide(L)'
;VKRGDRIPMFLDSIFMGGFPTYTDSPAALEGGTFFTAGGGDGEMDRYCIPRHGKSVNSLFVDLSVREVGLKELWKLKWHREFDINGPWTLVGGVTSAIWDEAAPWMKGYPEY
;
A
#
# COMPACT_ATOMS: atom_id res chain seq x y z
N VAL A 1 -12.82 15.82 -9.04
CA VAL A 1 -12.09 15.66 -7.76
C VAL A 1 -10.71 16.30 -7.93
N LYS A 2 -10.23 17.11 -6.99
CA LYS A 2 -8.86 17.68 -7.08
C LYS A 2 -7.83 16.58 -6.76
N ARG A 3 -6.72 16.55 -7.49
CA ARG A 3 -5.64 15.53 -7.35
C ARG A 3 -6.16 14.08 -7.50
N GLY A 4 -6.91 13.84 -8.56
CA GLY A 4 -7.47 12.51 -8.87
C GLY A 4 -6.41 11.45 -9.15
N ASP A 5 -5.23 11.87 -9.62
CA ASP A 5 -4.01 11.10 -9.90
C ASP A 5 -3.40 10.38 -8.68
N ARG A 6 -3.94 10.62 -7.48
CA ARG A 6 -3.45 10.04 -6.21
C ARG A 6 -4.51 9.24 -5.46
N ILE A 7 -5.71 9.13 -6.02
CA ILE A 7 -6.83 8.43 -5.42
C ILE A 7 -7.07 7.16 -6.23
N PRO A 8 -6.68 5.98 -5.71
CA PRO A 8 -6.84 4.73 -6.42
C PRO A 8 -8.33 4.37 -6.55
N MET A 9 -8.71 3.84 -7.70
CA MET A 9 -10.05 3.37 -8.02
C MET A 9 -10.09 1.86 -8.23
N PHE A 10 -9.16 1.34 -9.04
CA PHE A 10 -8.95 -0.09 -9.23
C PHE A 10 -7.47 -0.40 -9.20
N LEU A 11 -7.11 -1.52 -8.57
CA LEU A 11 -5.76 -2.05 -8.53
C LEU A 11 -5.78 -3.53 -8.17
N ASP A 12 -4.63 -4.18 -8.32
CA ASP A 12 -4.45 -5.58 -7.96
C ASP A 12 -4.83 -5.85 -6.51
N SER A 13 -5.56 -6.95 -6.28
CA SER A 13 -5.97 -7.38 -4.96
C SER A 13 -6.04 -8.91 -4.87
N ILE A 14 -5.85 -9.46 -3.67
CA ILE A 14 -6.11 -10.87 -3.33
C ILE A 14 -7.55 -11.12 -2.83
N PHE A 15 -8.32 -10.06 -2.62
CA PHE A 15 -9.71 -10.11 -2.19
C PHE A 15 -10.61 -9.17 -2.99
N MET A 16 -11.92 -9.24 -2.80
CA MET A 16 -12.91 -8.44 -3.55
C MET A 16 -12.80 -6.91 -3.35
N GLY A 17 -12.05 -6.47 -2.34
CA GLY A 17 -11.81 -5.07 -2.01
C GLY A 17 -11.16 -4.97 -0.63
N GLY A 18 -11.10 -3.77 -0.07
CA GLY A 18 -10.48 -3.50 1.23
C GLY A 18 -10.64 -2.06 1.64
N PHE A 19 -10.33 -1.80 2.91
CA PHE A 19 -10.44 -0.46 3.50
C PHE A 19 -9.11 -0.04 4.14
N PRO A 20 -8.04 0.18 3.35
CA PRO A 20 -6.73 0.44 3.91
C PRO A 20 -6.70 1.70 4.76
N THR A 21 -5.97 1.63 5.86
CA THR A 21 -5.64 2.78 6.70
C THR A 21 -4.16 3.11 6.59
N TYR A 22 -3.79 4.36 6.88
CA TYR A 22 -2.40 4.81 6.82
C TYR A 22 -1.52 4.18 7.92
N THR A 23 -2.15 3.59 8.94
CA THR A 23 -1.49 2.87 10.03
C THR A 23 -1.34 1.37 9.77
N ASP A 24 -1.98 0.84 8.72
CA ASP A 24 -1.87 -0.57 8.37
C ASP A 24 -0.39 -0.95 8.20
N SER A 25 0.05 -1.91 9.01
CA SER A 25 1.39 -2.45 8.87
C SER A 25 1.49 -3.32 7.62
N PRO A 26 2.65 -3.37 6.95
CA PRO A 26 2.84 -4.27 5.82
C PRO A 26 2.85 -5.73 6.28
N ALA A 27 2.41 -6.63 5.41
CA ALA A 27 2.49 -8.06 5.64
C ALA A 27 3.93 -8.51 5.97
N ALA A 28 4.08 -9.25 7.06
CA ALA A 28 5.37 -9.86 7.42
C ALA A 28 5.83 -10.94 6.41
N LEU A 29 4.88 -11.58 5.72
CA LEU A 29 5.15 -12.61 4.73
C LEU A 29 4.76 -12.15 3.33
N GLU A 30 5.53 -12.59 2.35
CA GLU A 30 5.24 -12.35 0.94
C GLU A 30 3.87 -12.94 0.55
N GLY A 31 3.07 -12.16 -0.19
CA GLY A 31 1.75 -12.58 -0.66
C GLY A 31 0.60 -12.33 0.33
N GLY A 32 0.89 -11.76 1.51
CA GLY A 32 -0.11 -11.45 2.54
C GLY A 32 -0.69 -12.71 3.18
N THR A 33 -1.46 -12.54 4.26
CA THR A 33 -2.25 -13.67 4.81
C THR A 33 -3.71 -13.49 4.45
N PHE A 34 -4.34 -14.55 3.93
CA PHE A 34 -5.77 -14.52 3.58
C PHE A 34 -6.67 -14.22 4.80
N PHE A 35 -6.14 -14.39 6.02
CA PHE A 35 -6.86 -14.25 7.29
C PHE A 35 -6.61 -12.92 8.04
N THR A 36 -5.59 -12.11 7.69
CA THR A 36 -5.46 -10.72 8.19
C THR A 36 -6.49 -9.79 7.55
N ALA A 37 -7.07 -10.20 6.43
CA ALA A 37 -8.19 -9.57 5.75
C ALA A 37 -9.55 -9.64 6.51
N GLY A 38 -9.56 -9.86 7.83
CA GLY A 38 -10.78 -10.10 8.61
C GLY A 38 -11.30 -8.92 9.44
N GLY A 39 -10.66 -7.75 9.37
CA GLY A 39 -11.01 -6.55 10.15
C GLY A 39 -9.97 -6.24 11.23
N GLY A 40 -9.11 -5.25 10.97
CA GLY A 40 -8.02 -4.80 11.84
C GLY A 40 -6.85 -4.21 11.03
N ASP A 41 -5.70 -3.99 11.68
CA ASP A 41 -4.43 -3.66 11.03
C ASP A 41 -4.14 -4.68 9.92
N GLY A 42 -3.91 -4.21 8.68
CA GLY A 42 -3.51 -5.07 7.56
C GLY A 42 -4.46 -5.10 6.35
N GLU A 43 -5.44 -4.19 6.25
CA GLU A 43 -6.28 -4.07 5.03
C GLU A 43 -5.44 -3.70 3.79
N MET A 44 -4.32 -2.99 3.98
CA MET A 44 -3.32 -2.74 2.94
C MET A 44 -2.73 -4.03 2.33
N ASP A 45 -2.63 -5.12 3.08
CA ASP A 45 -2.07 -6.40 2.61
C ASP A 45 -2.83 -6.96 1.41
N ARG A 46 -4.12 -6.65 1.32
CA ARG A 46 -4.95 -7.09 0.19
C ARG A 46 -4.41 -6.57 -1.14
N TYR A 47 -3.77 -5.41 -1.11
CA TYR A 47 -3.26 -4.68 -2.27
C TYR A 47 -1.73 -4.72 -2.38
N CYS A 48 -1.01 -4.85 -1.27
CA CYS A 48 0.45 -4.91 -1.21
C CYS A 48 0.98 -6.31 -1.55
N ILE A 49 0.82 -6.72 -2.81
CA ILE A 49 1.22 -8.04 -3.30
C ILE A 49 2.22 -7.93 -4.46
N PRO A 50 3.31 -8.71 -4.48
CA PRO A 50 4.33 -8.64 -5.53
C PRO A 50 3.93 -9.37 -6.82
N ARG A 51 2.67 -9.20 -7.27
CA ARG A 51 2.14 -9.87 -8.47
C ARG A 51 2.91 -9.49 -9.73
N HIS A 52 3.40 -8.25 -9.78
CA HIS A 52 4.19 -7.70 -10.89
C HIS A 52 5.62 -7.34 -10.45
N GLY A 53 6.14 -8.03 -9.43
CA GLY A 53 7.45 -7.73 -8.86
C GLY A 53 7.36 -6.67 -7.76
N LYS A 54 7.99 -5.50 -7.96
CA LYS A 54 8.11 -4.46 -6.92
C LYS A 54 6.97 -3.43 -6.91
N SER A 55 5.90 -3.71 -7.65
CA SER A 55 4.82 -2.77 -7.93
C SER A 55 3.51 -3.48 -8.28
N VAL A 56 2.43 -2.69 -8.31
CA VAL A 56 1.10 -3.04 -8.83
C VAL A 56 0.65 -1.99 -9.83
N ASN A 57 -0.34 -2.33 -10.67
CA ASN A 57 -0.96 -1.35 -11.56
C ASN A 57 -2.20 -0.74 -10.90
N SER A 58 -2.39 0.57 -11.04
CA SER A 58 -3.59 1.24 -10.54
C SER A 58 -4.22 2.19 -11.55
N LEU A 59 -5.55 2.11 -11.65
CA LEU A 59 -6.41 3.12 -12.25
C LEU A 59 -6.81 4.14 -11.17
N PHE A 60 -6.68 5.42 -11.49
CA PHE A 60 -6.95 6.54 -10.59
C PHE A 60 -8.27 7.25 -10.93
N VAL A 61 -8.74 8.11 -10.02
CA VAL A 61 -10.01 8.87 -10.20
C VAL A 61 -9.99 9.85 -11.36
N ASP A 62 -8.82 10.29 -11.80
CA ASP A 62 -8.66 11.07 -13.03
C ASP A 62 -8.59 10.23 -14.32
N LEU A 63 -8.83 8.91 -14.19
CA LEU A 63 -8.77 7.91 -15.26
C LEU A 63 -7.36 7.65 -15.82
N SER A 64 -6.31 8.15 -15.17
CA SER A 64 -4.94 7.75 -15.48
C SER A 64 -4.65 6.33 -14.97
N VAL A 65 -3.79 5.61 -15.70
CA VAL A 65 -3.27 4.29 -15.29
C VAL A 65 -1.76 4.41 -15.16
N ARG A 66 -1.22 3.93 -14.03
CA ARG A 66 0.23 3.82 -13.85
C ARG A 66 0.60 2.68 -12.91
N GLU A 67 1.87 2.33 -13.00
CA GLU A 67 2.54 1.52 -12.01
C GLU A 67 2.67 2.29 -10.68
N VAL A 68 2.46 1.57 -9.57
CA VAL A 68 2.57 2.05 -8.19
C VAL A 68 3.51 1.12 -7.46
N GLY A 69 4.58 1.66 -6.87
CA GLY A 69 5.49 0.83 -6.06
C GLY A 69 4.77 0.26 -4.84
N LEU A 70 5.16 -0.93 -4.37
CA LEU A 70 4.45 -1.53 -3.23
C LEU A 70 4.49 -0.66 -1.97
N LYS A 71 5.66 -0.07 -1.64
CA LYS A 71 5.76 0.91 -0.53
C LYS A 71 5.07 2.24 -0.82
N GLU A 72 4.82 2.56 -2.10
CA GLU A 72 4.10 3.77 -2.50
C GLU A 72 2.60 3.69 -2.16
N LEU A 73 2.05 2.49 -1.91
CA LEU A 73 0.63 2.31 -1.54
C LEU A 73 0.24 3.14 -0.31
N TRP A 74 1.15 3.34 0.64
CA TRP A 74 0.96 4.20 1.83
C TRP A 74 1.04 5.71 1.53
N LYS A 75 1.42 6.10 0.31
CA LYS A 75 1.42 7.50 -0.17
C LYS A 75 0.17 7.87 -0.97
N LEU A 76 -0.69 6.89 -1.26
CA LEU A 76 -1.95 7.11 -1.95
C LEU A 76 -3.05 7.55 -0.98
N LYS A 77 -4.08 8.22 -1.49
CA LYS A 77 -5.06 8.88 -0.63
C LYS A 77 -6.19 7.95 -0.17
N TRP A 78 -6.49 6.82 -0.81
CA TRP A 78 -7.53 5.81 -0.45
C TRP A 78 -8.92 6.33 -0.02
N HIS A 79 -9.04 7.07 1.09
CA HIS A 79 -10.23 7.78 1.57
C HIS A 79 -9.90 9.19 2.08
N ARG A 80 -10.93 9.99 2.42
CA ARG A 80 -10.76 11.41 2.79
C ARG A 80 -9.80 11.66 3.96
N GLU A 81 -9.72 10.73 4.89
CA GLU A 81 -8.96 10.87 6.15
C GLU A 81 -7.60 10.17 6.12
N PHE A 82 -7.23 9.51 5.02
CA PHE A 82 -5.95 8.81 4.93
C PHE A 82 -4.77 9.80 4.99
N ASP A 83 -3.88 9.67 5.96
CA ASP A 83 -2.69 10.53 6.04
C ASP A 83 -1.56 10.00 5.15
N ILE A 84 -1.28 10.70 4.06
CA ILE A 84 -0.21 10.34 3.10
C ILE A 84 1.22 10.63 3.63
N ASN A 85 1.31 11.15 4.86
CA ASN A 85 2.54 11.30 5.63
C ASN A 85 2.52 10.41 6.89
N GLY A 86 1.68 9.36 6.89
CA GLY A 86 1.56 8.39 7.97
C GLY A 86 2.85 7.62 8.27
N PRO A 87 2.81 6.72 9.27
CA PRO A 87 4.00 6.10 9.87
C PRO A 87 4.83 5.26 8.90
N TRP A 88 4.23 4.74 7.82
CA TRP A 88 4.91 3.94 6.78
C TRP A 88 5.45 4.78 5.62
N THR A 89 5.80 6.04 5.89
CA THR A 89 6.37 6.97 4.90
C THR A 89 7.65 7.61 5.43
N LEU A 90 8.52 8.08 4.54
CA LEU A 90 9.76 8.76 4.97
C LEU A 90 9.47 9.97 5.88
N VAL A 91 8.38 10.70 5.62
CA VAL A 91 7.95 11.85 6.44
C VAL A 91 7.44 11.40 7.81
N GLY A 92 6.76 10.26 7.87
CA GLY A 92 6.31 9.64 9.12
C GLY A 92 7.43 9.01 9.95
N GLY A 93 8.67 9.03 9.46
CA GLY A 93 9.85 8.54 10.16
C GLY A 93 10.16 7.06 9.93
N VAL A 94 9.51 6.40 8.97
CA VAL A 94 9.89 5.03 8.59
C VAL A 94 11.32 5.03 8.06
N THR A 95 12.09 4.02 8.44
CA THR A 95 13.44 3.78 7.93
C THR A 95 13.48 2.44 7.23
N SER A 96 14.51 2.20 6.40
CA SER A 96 14.68 0.87 5.79
C SER A 96 14.87 -0.23 6.83
N ALA A 97 15.39 0.06 8.03
CA ALA A 97 15.48 -0.91 9.12
C ALA A 97 14.09 -1.30 9.65
N ILE A 98 13.19 -0.34 9.80
CA ILE A 98 11.79 -0.59 10.21
C ILE A 98 11.05 -1.38 9.14
N TRP A 99 11.25 -1.05 7.86
CA TRP A 99 10.70 -1.84 6.75
C TRP A 99 11.24 -3.26 6.70
N ASP A 100 12.56 -3.44 6.85
CA ASP A 100 13.22 -4.75 6.82
C ASP A 100 12.76 -5.64 7.98
N GLU A 101 12.43 -5.05 9.14
CA GLU A 101 11.85 -5.78 10.28
C GLU A 101 10.39 -6.16 10.03
N ALA A 102 9.57 -5.22 9.57
CA ALA A 102 8.13 -5.43 9.41
C ALA A 102 7.76 -6.29 8.20
N ALA A 103 8.47 -6.12 7.08
CA ALA A 103 8.25 -6.85 5.84
C ALA A 103 9.60 -7.21 5.18
N PRO A 104 10.33 -8.22 5.69
CA PRO A 104 11.67 -8.58 5.20
C PRO A 104 11.73 -8.88 3.70
N TRP A 105 10.63 -9.36 3.11
CA TRP A 105 10.52 -9.67 1.68
C TRP A 105 10.50 -8.42 0.78
N MET A 106 10.21 -7.24 1.34
CA MET A 106 10.27 -5.95 0.63
C MET A 106 11.64 -5.27 0.74
N LYS A 107 12.65 -5.97 1.28
CA LYS A 107 14.01 -5.45 1.37
C LYS A 107 14.57 -5.07 0.00
N GLY A 108 15.12 -3.87 -0.11
CA GLY A 108 15.66 -3.34 -1.37
C GLY A 108 14.59 -2.93 -2.39
N TYR A 109 13.34 -2.74 -1.97
CA TYR A 109 12.31 -2.09 -2.76
C TYR A 109 12.44 -0.56 -2.61
N PRO A 110 12.05 0.24 -3.61
CA PRO A 110 12.11 1.70 -3.51
C PRO A 110 11.31 2.25 -2.32
N GLU A 111 11.84 3.28 -1.66
CA GLU A 111 11.19 4.01 -0.56
C GLU A 111 10.45 5.26 -1.10
N TYR A 112 9.41 5.73 -0.39
CA TYR A 112 8.53 6.84 -0.83
C TYR A 112 8.07 7.78 0.30
#